data_AF-A0A8J6M401-F1
#
_entry.id   AF-A0A8J6M401-F1
#
_cell.length_a   1.000
_cell.length_b   1.000
_cell.length_c   1.000
_cell.angle_alpha   90.00
_cell.angle_beta   90.00
_cell.angle_gamma   90.00
#
_symmetry.space_group_name_H-M   'P 1'
#
loop_
_entity.id
_entity.type
_entity.pdbx_description
1 polymer ?
#
loop_
_entity_poly.entity_id
_entity_poly.type
_entity_poly.pdbx_seq_one_letter_code
_entity_poly.pdbx_strand_id
1 'polypeptide(L)'
;VTVAPIPDSYQDVSAVTTTVADVLTGKVFVDKTGKVSTGTMPNNGAANKTLTAEEPSYTIPKGYHTGTGKVQIVPETKTVTPTKSEQTVEATEGKVLSSVTVGAIPEEFVDTTDATAEAGQILDGETAYVGGSKVTGTMPDNGAVTQTLTVAAPSYTIPSGHHDGAGTVSITLEEKTATPSKS
;
A
#
# COMPACT_ATOMS: atom_id res chain seq x y z
N VAL A 1 21.05 60.14 71.07
CA VAL A 1 20.78 58.90 70.32
C VAL A 1 21.72 58.88 69.13
N THR A 2 22.72 58.00 69.13
CA THR A 2 23.62 57.77 67.98
C THR A 2 23.07 56.59 67.19
N VAL A 3 22.68 56.84 65.94
CA VAL A 3 22.22 55.77 65.04
C VAL A 3 23.45 55.22 64.33
N ALA A 4 23.67 53.91 64.43
CA ALA A 4 24.75 53.23 63.73
C ALA A 4 24.50 53.23 62.21
N PRO A 5 25.55 53.26 61.37
CA PRO A 5 25.38 53.08 59.93
C PRO A 5 24.78 51.70 59.63
N ILE A 6 23.91 51.64 58.64
CA ILE A 6 23.34 50.38 58.15
C ILE A 6 24.49 49.50 57.62
N PRO A 7 24.60 48.21 57.99
CA PRO A 7 25.68 47.34 57.51
C PRO A 7 25.63 47.16 55.99
N ASP A 8 26.79 47.19 55.33
CA ASP A 8 26.95 46.99 53.87
C ASP A 8 26.34 45.66 53.38
N SER A 9 26.17 44.69 54.28
CA SER A 9 25.56 43.38 54.00
C SER A 9 24.04 43.41 53.74
N TYR A 10 23.36 44.54 53.93
CA TYR A 10 21.91 44.62 53.69
C TYR A 10 21.52 44.81 52.21
N GLN A 11 22.47 45.07 51.30
CA GLN A 11 22.22 45.14 49.85
C GLN A 11 23.40 44.66 49.00
N ASP A 12 24.08 43.56 49.38
CA ASP A 12 25.07 42.97 48.47
C ASP A 12 24.36 42.32 47.27
N VAL A 13 24.15 43.13 46.22
CA VAL A 13 23.58 42.74 44.93
C VAL A 13 24.65 42.36 43.91
N SER A 14 25.92 42.26 44.32
CA SER A 14 27.04 41.97 43.41
C SER A 14 26.91 40.60 42.74
N ALA A 15 26.17 39.67 43.36
CA ALA A 15 25.87 38.34 42.82
C ALA A 15 24.68 38.29 41.83
N VAL A 16 23.97 39.40 41.60
CA VAL A 16 22.82 39.44 40.67
C VAL A 16 23.32 39.35 39.22
N THR A 17 22.93 38.29 38.51
CA THR A 17 23.26 38.09 37.09
C THR A 17 22.10 38.38 36.13
N THR A 18 20.89 38.51 36.68
CA THR A 18 19.64 38.74 35.94
C THR A 18 19.67 40.06 35.17
N THR A 19 19.42 40.01 33.86
CA THR A 19 19.22 41.18 33.01
C THR A 19 17.73 41.52 32.90
N VAL A 20 17.41 42.71 32.37
CA VAL A 20 16.00 43.06 32.09
C VAL A 20 15.34 42.07 31.11
N ALA A 21 16.11 41.41 30.23
CA ALA A 21 15.60 40.40 29.31
C ALA A 21 15.26 39.05 29.97
N ASP A 22 15.74 38.83 31.21
CA ASP A 22 15.53 37.59 31.97
C ASP A 22 14.30 37.69 32.90
N VAL A 23 13.70 38.87 33.02
CA VAL A 23 12.55 39.12 33.90
C VAL A 23 11.31 39.45 33.07
N LEU A 24 10.17 38.87 33.46
CA LEU A 24 8.87 39.11 32.82
C LEU A 24 8.53 40.61 32.72
N THR A 25 7.98 41.01 31.59
CA THR A 25 7.52 42.39 31.36
C THR A 25 6.63 42.87 32.51
N GLY A 26 6.94 44.06 33.03
CA GLY A 26 6.21 44.70 34.11
C GLY A 26 6.56 44.20 35.52
N LYS A 27 7.38 43.15 35.66
CA LYS A 27 7.97 42.77 36.95
C LYS A 27 9.21 43.62 37.20
N VAL A 28 9.37 44.09 38.44
CA VAL A 28 10.52 44.91 38.86
C VAL A 28 11.50 44.06 39.66
N PHE A 29 12.78 44.35 39.55
CA PHE A 29 13.87 43.72 40.30
C PHE A 29 14.97 44.74 40.60
N VAL A 30 15.83 44.45 41.56
CA VAL A 30 17.05 45.24 41.82
C VAL A 30 18.20 44.60 41.07
N ASP A 31 18.85 45.35 40.19
CA ASP A 31 19.98 44.86 39.41
C ASP A 31 21.31 44.91 40.19
N LYS A 32 22.40 44.42 39.59
CA LYS A 32 23.74 44.37 40.18
C LYS A 32 24.34 45.73 40.56
N THR A 33 23.72 46.83 40.13
CA THR A 33 24.12 48.20 40.46
C THR A 33 23.29 48.79 41.61
N GLY A 34 22.37 48.01 42.19
CA GLY A 34 21.44 48.45 43.23
C GLY A 34 20.25 49.23 42.68
N LYS A 35 20.05 49.26 41.35
CA LYS A 35 18.98 50.03 40.72
C LYS A 35 17.74 49.17 40.51
N VAL A 36 16.57 49.76 40.77
CA VAL A 36 15.29 49.16 40.39
C VAL A 36 15.14 49.22 38.87
N SER A 37 15.11 48.04 38.27
CA SER A 37 14.96 47.81 36.83
C SER A 37 13.67 47.03 36.57
N THR A 38 13.06 47.25 35.40
CA THR A 38 11.83 46.55 34.98
C THR A 38 12.16 45.52 33.92
N GLY A 39 11.62 44.32 34.05
CA GLY A 39 11.76 43.25 33.09
C GLY A 39 11.14 43.56 31.73
N THR A 40 11.65 42.91 30.69
CA THR A 40 11.24 43.06 29.29
C THR A 40 10.93 41.71 28.61
N MET A 41 10.98 40.59 29.33
CA MET A 41 10.68 39.27 28.77
C MET A 41 9.18 39.15 28.44
N PRO A 42 8.81 38.93 27.16
CA PRO A 42 7.40 38.73 26.79
C PRO A 42 6.80 37.50 27.47
N ASN A 43 5.53 37.60 27.87
CA ASN A 43 4.73 36.46 28.28
C ASN A 43 3.88 36.01 27.08
N ASN A 44 4.26 34.89 26.47
CA ASN A 44 3.62 34.33 25.28
C ASN A 44 2.46 33.38 25.61
N GLY A 45 2.17 33.14 26.90
CA GLY A 45 1.10 32.25 27.31
C GLY A 45 1.31 30.79 26.89
N ALA A 46 0.24 30.14 26.44
CA ALA A 46 0.27 28.76 25.94
C ALA A 46 0.49 28.75 24.42
N ALA A 47 1.57 28.13 23.96
CA ALA A 47 1.83 27.92 22.55
C ALA A 47 1.02 26.73 22.00
N ASN A 48 -0.05 27.02 21.25
CA ASN A 48 -0.90 25.99 20.62
C ASN A 48 -0.78 26.07 19.10
N LYS A 49 -0.52 24.93 18.45
CA LYS A 49 -0.47 24.84 17.00
C LYS A 49 -0.84 23.43 16.53
N THR A 50 -1.62 23.35 15.46
CA THR A 50 -1.75 22.13 14.68
C THR A 50 -0.88 22.28 13.43
N LEU A 51 0.04 21.35 13.21
CA LEU A 51 0.88 21.29 12.01
C LEU A 51 0.15 20.53 10.90
N THR A 52 0.31 20.99 9.67
CA THR A 52 -0.27 20.38 8.46
C THR A 52 0.83 20.13 7.43
N ALA A 53 0.49 19.57 6.28
CA ALA A 53 1.46 19.39 5.20
C ALA A 53 1.94 20.74 4.64
N GLU A 54 1.06 21.75 4.60
CA GLU A 54 1.32 23.10 4.09
C GLU A 54 2.11 23.95 5.10
N GLU A 55 1.92 23.70 6.40
CA GLU A 55 2.68 24.33 7.47
C GLU A 55 3.33 23.26 8.38
N PRO A 56 4.44 22.65 7.92
CA PRO A 56 5.05 21.51 8.61
C PRO A 56 5.86 21.90 9.85
N SER A 57 6.02 23.20 10.13
CA SER A 57 6.83 23.69 11.24
C SER A 57 6.20 24.90 11.92
N TYR A 58 6.56 25.10 13.19
CA TYR A 58 6.12 26.22 13.98
C TYR A 58 7.27 26.72 14.86
N THR A 59 7.64 27.98 14.67
CA THR A 59 8.66 28.63 15.50
C THR A 59 8.02 29.09 16.80
N ILE A 60 8.53 28.56 17.91
CA ILE A 60 8.10 28.98 19.25
C ILE A 60 8.76 30.34 19.56
N PRO A 61 8.00 31.42 19.81
CA PRO A 61 8.56 32.73 20.08
C PRO A 61 9.42 32.75 21.35
N LYS A 62 10.51 33.53 21.36
CA LYS A 62 11.30 33.76 22.58
C LYS A 62 10.44 34.43 23.66
N GLY A 63 10.60 34.00 24.90
CA GLY A 63 9.89 34.56 26.05
C GLY A 63 9.44 33.46 27.00
N TYR A 64 8.58 33.83 27.94
CA TYR A 64 7.97 32.88 28.87
C TYR A 64 6.76 32.21 28.24
N HIS A 65 6.66 30.88 28.41
CA HIS A 65 5.51 30.09 28.05
C HIS A 65 4.99 29.37 29.29
N THR A 66 3.68 29.18 29.38
CA THR A 66 3.03 28.60 30.58
C THR A 66 3.25 27.09 30.73
N GLY A 67 3.89 26.43 29.77
CA GLY A 67 4.06 24.97 29.75
C GLY A 67 2.76 24.18 29.49
N THR A 68 1.63 24.87 29.29
CA THR A 68 0.31 24.26 29.03
C THR A 68 -0.06 24.21 27.54
N GLY A 69 0.80 24.74 26.67
CA GLY A 69 0.59 24.72 25.22
C GLY A 69 0.86 23.35 24.59
N LYS A 70 0.21 23.07 23.47
CA LYS A 70 0.38 21.82 22.72
C LYS A 70 0.58 22.08 21.22
N VAL A 71 1.67 21.53 20.68
CA VAL A 71 1.89 21.42 19.23
C VAL A 71 1.56 20.00 18.82
N GLN A 72 0.68 19.83 17.84
CA GLN A 72 0.17 18.52 17.45
C GLN A 72 -0.05 18.40 15.95
N ILE A 73 -0.25 17.18 15.49
CA ILE A 73 -0.76 16.85 14.16
C ILE A 73 -2.12 16.17 14.30
N VAL A 74 -2.90 16.13 13.24
CA VAL A 74 -4.10 15.29 13.15
C VAL A 74 -3.79 14.14 12.19
N PRO A 75 -3.48 12.92 12.70
CA PRO A 75 -3.16 11.80 11.85
C PRO A 75 -4.41 11.27 11.13
N GLU A 76 -4.20 10.71 9.95
CA GLU A 76 -5.21 10.03 9.14
C GLU A 76 -4.65 8.74 8.55
N THR A 77 -5.48 7.71 8.52
CA THR A 77 -5.20 6.47 7.80
C THR A 77 -6.08 6.39 6.56
N LYS A 78 -5.52 6.00 5.43
CA LYS A 78 -6.28 5.71 4.20
C LYS A 78 -6.07 4.28 3.74
N THR A 79 -7.07 3.75 3.07
CA THR A 79 -7.01 2.44 2.42
C THR A 79 -7.31 2.62 0.95
N VAL A 80 -6.51 2.00 0.09
CA VAL A 80 -6.69 2.01 -1.37
C VAL A 80 -6.66 0.59 -1.92
N THR A 81 -7.46 0.34 -2.95
CA THR A 81 -7.40 -0.92 -3.71
C THR A 81 -6.60 -0.68 -4.98
N PRO A 82 -5.59 -1.50 -5.32
CA PRO A 82 -4.86 -1.37 -6.57
C PRO A 82 -5.78 -1.36 -7.79
N THR A 83 -5.42 -0.54 -8.79
CA THR A 83 -6.08 -0.50 -10.10
C THR A 83 -5.01 -0.42 -11.19
N LYS A 84 -5.43 -0.53 -12.46
CA LYS A 84 -4.54 -0.36 -13.62
C LYS A 84 -4.09 1.09 -13.83
N SER A 85 -4.73 2.06 -13.19
CA SER A 85 -4.37 3.49 -13.28
C SER A 85 -3.55 3.91 -12.07
N GLU A 86 -2.68 4.92 -12.26
CA GLU A 86 -2.00 5.57 -11.14
C GLU A 86 -3.01 6.11 -10.13
N GLN A 87 -2.66 5.99 -8.85
CA GLN A 87 -3.49 6.45 -7.74
C GLN A 87 -2.69 7.40 -6.87
N THR A 88 -3.24 8.59 -6.65
CA THR A 88 -2.69 9.57 -5.71
C THR A 88 -3.45 9.47 -4.38
N VAL A 89 -2.72 9.31 -3.28
CA VAL A 89 -3.29 9.25 -1.93
C VAL A 89 -2.91 10.52 -1.19
N GLU A 90 -3.85 11.45 -1.09
CA GLU A 90 -3.64 12.72 -0.39
C GLU A 90 -4.25 12.68 1.00
N ALA A 91 -3.70 13.42 1.96
CA ALA A 91 -4.37 13.62 3.25
C ALA A 91 -5.62 14.48 3.06
N THR A 92 -6.62 14.31 3.92
CA THR A 92 -7.67 15.33 4.06
C THR A 92 -7.04 16.63 4.56
N GLU A 93 -7.55 17.77 4.08
CA GLU A 93 -7.07 19.11 4.48
C GLU A 93 -6.91 19.24 6.00
N GLY A 94 -5.76 19.75 6.43
CA GLY A 94 -5.42 19.92 7.85
C GLY A 94 -4.99 18.65 8.58
N LYS A 95 -4.91 17.50 7.89
CA LYS A 95 -4.41 16.23 8.43
C LYS A 95 -3.09 15.82 7.79
N VAL A 96 -2.48 14.80 8.37
CA VAL A 96 -1.29 14.14 7.83
C VAL A 96 -1.52 12.65 7.76
N LEU A 97 -1.08 12.00 6.68
CA LEU A 97 -1.17 10.55 6.57
C LEU A 97 -0.19 9.90 7.55
N SER A 98 -0.72 9.15 8.51
CA SER A 98 0.10 8.34 9.43
C SER A 98 0.32 6.92 8.92
N SER A 99 -0.59 6.42 8.08
CA SER A 99 -0.47 5.13 7.41
C SER A 99 -1.32 5.08 6.15
N VAL A 100 -0.86 4.33 5.15
CA VAL A 100 -1.63 3.98 3.95
C VAL A 100 -1.63 2.46 3.84
N THR A 101 -2.82 1.88 3.84
CA THR A 101 -3.01 0.44 3.63
C THR A 101 -3.35 0.20 2.17
N VAL A 102 -2.52 -0.61 1.49
CA VAL A 102 -2.80 -1.05 0.12
C VAL A 102 -3.45 -2.43 0.19
N GLY A 103 -4.66 -2.54 -0.36
CA GLY A 103 -5.40 -3.80 -0.46
C GLY A 103 -4.75 -4.78 -1.43
N ALA A 104 -5.27 -6.00 -1.48
CA ALA A 104 -4.89 -6.98 -2.49
C ALA A 104 -5.24 -6.48 -3.90
N ILE A 105 -4.46 -6.90 -4.90
CA ILE A 105 -4.77 -6.63 -6.30
C ILE A 105 -6.06 -7.41 -6.64
N PRO A 106 -7.09 -6.74 -7.19
CA PRO A 106 -8.30 -7.42 -7.66
C PRO A 106 -8.00 -8.54 -8.66
N GLU A 107 -8.72 -9.66 -8.56
CA GLU A 107 -8.49 -10.87 -9.37
C GLU A 107 -8.66 -10.61 -10.88
N GLU A 108 -9.48 -9.64 -11.27
CA GLU A 108 -9.65 -9.21 -12.66
C GLU A 108 -8.42 -8.53 -13.27
N PHE A 109 -7.41 -8.20 -12.46
CA PHE A 109 -6.17 -7.58 -12.91
C PHE A 109 -4.98 -8.55 -12.95
N VAL A 110 -5.22 -9.86 -12.88
CA VAL A 110 -4.20 -10.87 -13.20
C VAL A 110 -3.72 -10.67 -14.64
N ASP A 111 -2.40 -10.60 -14.80
CA ASP A 111 -1.78 -10.55 -16.12
C ASP A 111 -1.88 -11.93 -16.78
N THR A 112 -2.54 -11.98 -17.93
CA THR A 112 -2.70 -13.18 -18.77
C THR A 112 -2.18 -12.93 -20.17
N THR A 113 -1.29 -11.94 -20.36
CA THR A 113 -0.73 -11.59 -21.66
C THR A 113 0.24 -12.64 -22.21
N ASP A 114 0.76 -13.51 -21.35
CA ASP A 114 1.59 -14.66 -21.69
C ASP A 114 0.78 -15.92 -22.05
N ALA A 115 -0.53 -15.93 -21.76
CA ALA A 115 -1.40 -17.03 -22.14
C ALA A 115 -1.55 -17.10 -23.67
N THR A 116 -1.50 -18.30 -24.22
CA THR A 116 -1.53 -18.55 -25.68
C THR A 116 -2.66 -19.50 -26.10
N ALA A 117 -3.54 -19.86 -25.17
CA ALA A 117 -4.61 -20.83 -25.43
C ALA A 117 -5.64 -20.27 -26.43
N GLU A 118 -5.89 -21.02 -27.49
CA GLU A 118 -6.96 -20.74 -28.45
C GLU A 118 -8.24 -21.52 -28.09
N ALA A 119 -9.40 -21.06 -28.55
CA ALA A 119 -10.67 -21.76 -28.34
C ALA A 119 -10.61 -23.22 -28.83
N GLY A 120 -9.93 -23.48 -29.95
CA GLY A 120 -9.74 -24.83 -30.48
C GLY A 120 -8.78 -25.72 -29.68
N GLN A 121 -8.08 -25.19 -28.68
CA GLN A 121 -7.17 -25.91 -27.80
C GLN A 121 -7.76 -26.18 -26.41
N ILE A 122 -8.97 -25.66 -26.14
CA ILE A 122 -9.68 -25.80 -24.87
C ILE A 122 -10.92 -26.66 -25.12
N LEU A 123 -11.20 -27.63 -24.25
CA LEU A 123 -12.37 -28.50 -24.35
C LEU A 123 -13.67 -27.70 -24.43
N ASP A 124 -14.63 -28.20 -25.20
CA ASP A 124 -15.96 -27.59 -25.31
C ASP A 124 -16.60 -27.45 -23.93
N GLY A 125 -17.08 -26.24 -23.62
CA GLY A 125 -17.65 -25.90 -22.30
C GLY A 125 -16.65 -25.42 -21.25
N GLU A 126 -15.35 -25.70 -21.40
CA GLU A 126 -14.30 -25.17 -20.52
C GLU A 126 -13.92 -23.74 -20.88
N THR A 127 -13.36 -22.99 -19.92
CA THR A 127 -13.02 -21.57 -20.13
C THR A 127 -11.65 -21.21 -19.59
N ALA A 128 -10.96 -20.29 -20.28
CA ALA A 128 -9.68 -19.71 -19.87
C ALA A 128 -9.68 -18.19 -20.06
N TYR A 129 -8.71 -17.49 -19.48
CA TYR A 129 -8.46 -16.07 -19.75
C TYR A 129 -7.15 -15.90 -20.51
N VAL A 130 -7.20 -15.18 -21.64
CA VAL A 130 -6.07 -14.93 -22.53
C VAL A 130 -6.03 -13.46 -22.90
N GLY A 131 -4.93 -12.77 -22.60
CA GLY A 131 -4.80 -11.32 -22.81
C GLY A 131 -5.91 -10.51 -22.11
N GLY A 132 -6.40 -10.98 -20.97
CA GLY A 132 -7.48 -10.37 -20.20
C GLY A 132 -8.90 -10.66 -20.75
N SER A 133 -9.02 -11.45 -21.80
CA SER A 133 -10.32 -11.83 -22.41
C SER A 133 -10.69 -13.26 -22.07
N LYS A 134 -11.97 -13.50 -21.75
CA LYS A 134 -12.49 -14.85 -21.55
C LYS A 134 -12.56 -15.58 -22.89
N VAL A 135 -11.92 -16.74 -22.98
CA VAL A 135 -11.95 -17.66 -24.11
C VAL A 135 -12.75 -18.90 -23.69
N THR A 136 -13.79 -19.22 -24.45
CA THR A 136 -14.57 -20.46 -24.28
C THR A 136 -14.02 -21.51 -25.25
N GLY A 137 -13.77 -22.72 -24.76
CA GLY A 137 -13.29 -23.82 -25.58
C GLY A 137 -14.32 -24.31 -26.58
N THR A 138 -13.81 -24.83 -27.69
CA THR A 138 -14.59 -25.43 -28.78
C THR A 138 -14.02 -26.78 -29.23
N MET A 139 -13.02 -27.30 -28.53
CA MET A 139 -12.41 -28.59 -28.87
C MET A 139 -13.39 -29.72 -28.51
N PRO A 140 -13.85 -30.51 -29.49
CA PRO A 140 -14.75 -31.63 -29.20
C PRO A 140 -14.07 -32.67 -28.34
N ASP A 141 -14.82 -33.27 -27.43
CA ASP A 141 -14.41 -34.50 -26.74
C ASP A 141 -14.96 -35.72 -27.49
N ASN A 142 -14.07 -36.47 -28.13
CA ASN A 142 -14.41 -37.67 -28.90
C ASN A 142 -14.43 -38.95 -28.02
N GLY A 143 -13.97 -38.86 -26.77
CA GLY A 143 -13.86 -40.01 -25.85
C GLY A 143 -13.08 -41.18 -26.44
N ALA A 144 -13.56 -42.40 -26.16
CA ALA A 144 -12.97 -43.65 -26.65
C ALA A 144 -13.49 -43.99 -28.05
N VAL A 145 -12.68 -43.73 -29.08
CA VAL A 145 -13.00 -44.11 -30.45
C VAL A 145 -12.51 -45.53 -30.75
N THR A 146 -13.43 -46.45 -31.07
CA THR A 146 -13.10 -47.82 -31.49
C THR A 146 -13.52 -48.07 -32.93
N GLN A 147 -12.58 -48.53 -33.76
CA GLN A 147 -12.83 -48.82 -35.18
C GLN A 147 -12.22 -50.15 -35.61
N THR A 148 -12.94 -50.90 -36.42
CA THR A 148 -12.41 -52.08 -37.14
C THR A 148 -12.30 -51.75 -38.64
N LEU A 149 -11.11 -51.92 -39.20
CA LEU A 149 -10.80 -51.78 -40.62
C LEU A 149 -11.10 -53.09 -41.35
N THR A 150 -11.60 -52.97 -42.57
CA THR A 150 -11.92 -54.11 -43.44
C THR A 150 -11.35 -53.88 -44.82
N VAL A 151 -11.34 -54.92 -45.67
CA VAL A 151 -10.97 -54.77 -47.08
C VAL A 151 -11.86 -53.77 -47.85
N ALA A 152 -13.12 -53.61 -47.44
CA ALA A 152 -14.06 -52.66 -48.04
C ALA A 152 -13.91 -51.22 -47.50
N ALA A 153 -13.33 -51.07 -46.31
CA ALA A 153 -13.05 -49.78 -45.67
C ALA A 153 -11.64 -49.84 -45.03
N PRO A 154 -10.59 -49.71 -45.84
CA PRO A 154 -9.20 -49.94 -45.41
C PRO A 154 -8.61 -48.79 -44.59
N SER A 155 -9.34 -47.68 -44.45
CA SER A 155 -8.86 -46.48 -43.75
C SER A 155 -9.96 -45.89 -42.86
N TYR A 156 -9.54 -45.29 -41.75
CA TYR A 156 -10.38 -44.51 -40.85
C TYR A 156 -9.74 -43.16 -40.60
N THR A 157 -10.52 -42.08 -40.73
CA THR A 157 -10.09 -40.73 -40.39
C THR A 157 -10.39 -40.48 -38.92
N ILE A 158 -9.34 -40.27 -38.13
CA ILE A 158 -9.49 -39.91 -36.73
C ILE A 158 -10.04 -38.47 -36.66
N PRO A 159 -11.20 -38.23 -36.02
CA PRO A 159 -11.74 -36.90 -35.89
C PRO A 159 -10.80 -36.03 -35.05
N SER A 160 -10.65 -34.77 -35.42
CA SER A 160 -9.99 -33.77 -34.59
C SER A 160 -10.71 -33.60 -33.25
N GLY A 161 -9.97 -33.38 -32.18
CA GLY A 161 -10.51 -33.20 -30.83
C GLY A 161 -9.75 -34.04 -29.81
N HIS A 162 -10.22 -34.01 -28.58
CA HIS A 162 -9.67 -34.81 -27.49
C HIS A 162 -10.12 -36.27 -27.63
N HIS A 163 -9.22 -37.21 -27.35
CA HIS A 163 -9.50 -38.65 -27.25
C HIS A 163 -8.99 -39.11 -25.89
N ASP A 164 -9.75 -39.95 -25.19
CA ASP A 164 -9.45 -40.34 -23.80
C ASP A 164 -8.33 -41.39 -23.66
N GLY A 165 -7.77 -41.84 -24.78
CA GLY A 165 -6.71 -42.86 -24.82
C GLY A 165 -7.20 -44.31 -24.62
N ALA A 166 -8.50 -44.56 -24.44
CA ALA A 166 -9.07 -45.90 -24.32
C ALA A 166 -9.56 -46.48 -25.67
N GLY A 167 -9.52 -45.68 -26.73
CA GLY A 167 -9.88 -46.10 -28.09
C GLY A 167 -8.95 -47.16 -28.68
N THR A 168 -9.45 -47.94 -29.65
CA THR A 168 -8.66 -48.97 -30.34
C THR A 168 -8.96 -49.01 -31.84
N VAL A 169 -7.94 -49.30 -32.66
CA VAL A 169 -8.11 -49.58 -34.09
C VAL A 169 -7.68 -51.02 -34.35
N SER A 170 -8.58 -51.82 -34.91
CA SER A 170 -8.38 -53.25 -35.20
C SER A 170 -8.58 -53.54 -36.69
N ILE A 171 -8.09 -54.70 -37.17
CA ILE A 171 -8.34 -55.20 -38.53
C ILE A 171 -8.85 -56.64 -38.43
N THR A 172 -9.85 -56.98 -39.25
CA THR A 172 -10.30 -58.37 -39.38
C THR A 172 -9.55 -59.05 -40.51
N LEU A 173 -8.78 -60.08 -40.18
CA LEU A 173 -8.09 -60.92 -41.17
C LEU A 173 -9.00 -62.10 -41.53
N GLU A 174 -9.36 -62.23 -42.81
CA GLU A 174 -10.00 -63.44 -43.33
C GLU A 174 -8.94 -64.40 -43.85
N GLU A 175 -8.85 -65.60 -43.26
CA GLU A 175 -7.98 -66.66 -43.72
C GLU A 175 -8.68 -67.48 -44.81
N LYS A 176 -8.24 -67.33 -46.08
CA LYS A 176 -8.75 -68.17 -47.17
C LYS A 176 -7.91 -69.44 -47.27
N THR A 177 -8.51 -70.57 -46.88
CA THR A 177 -7.95 -71.89 -47.14
C THR A 177 -8.42 -72.40 -48.50
N ALA A 178 -7.49 -72.87 -49.32
CA ALA A 178 -7.78 -73.56 -50.57
C ALA A 178 -7.56 -75.06 -50.37
N THR A 179 -8.58 -75.88 -50.63
CA THR A 179 -8.41 -77.34 -50.67
C THR A 179 -7.95 -77.74 -52.08
N PRO A 180 -6.75 -78.31 -52.26
CA PRO A 180 -6.33 -78.79 -53.57
C PRO A 180 -7.18 -80.00 -53.99
N SER A 181 -7.85 -79.91 -55.14
CA SER A 181 -8.52 -81.07 -55.74
C SER A 181 -7.50 -81.90 -56.54
N LYS A 182 -7.46 -83.22 -56.30
CA LYS A 182 -6.71 -84.14 -57.16
C LYS A 182 -7.36 -84.19 -58.55
N SER A 183 -6.54 -83.97 -59.58
CA SER A 183 -6.89 -84.19 -60.99
C SER A 183 -6.89 -85.67 -61.35
#